data_AF-A0A8X6N630-F1
#
_entry.id   AF-A0A8X6N630-F1
#
_cell.length_a   1.000
_cell.length_b   1.000
_cell.length_c   1.000
_cell.angle_alpha   90.00
_cell.angle_beta   90.00
_cell.angle_gamma   90.00
#
_symmetry.space_group_name_H-M   'P 1'
#
loop_
_entity.id
_entity.type
_entity.pdbx_description
1 polymer ?
#
loop_
_entity_poly.entity_id
_entity_poly.type
_entity_poly.pdbx_seq_one_letter_code
_entity_poly.pdbx_strand_id
1 'polypeptide(L)'
;MGLRTCIKEDLNASCAEMVFGKTIVLPGKFFEPPSSAPTDPSECLLKLRETFGTLKPTLASRHSSKACFVYEALTSALMSLSDLID
;
A
#
# COMPACT_ATOMS: atom_id res chain seq x y z
N MET A 1 -9.74 -4.42 -22.41
CA MET A 1 -10.95 -4.30 -21.56
C MET A 1 -12.22 -4.13 -22.42
N GLY A 2 -12.36 -4.85 -23.53
CA GLY A 2 -13.50 -4.64 -24.45
C GLY A 2 -14.73 -5.46 -24.09
N LEU A 3 -14.56 -6.75 -23.80
CA LEU A 3 -15.66 -7.71 -23.82
C LEU A 3 -16.54 -7.74 -22.55
N ARG A 4 -16.09 -7.17 -21.42
CA ARG A 4 -16.85 -7.18 -20.15
C ARG A 4 -17.74 -5.95 -19.95
N THR A 5 -17.53 -4.92 -20.75
CA THR A 5 -18.31 -3.67 -20.73
C THR A 5 -19.13 -3.47 -22.00
N CYS A 6 -19.07 -4.42 -22.95
CA CYS A 6 -19.98 -4.41 -24.10
C CYS A 6 -21.41 -4.54 -23.60
N ILE A 7 -22.20 -3.50 -23.85
CA ILE A 7 -23.65 -3.53 -23.71
C ILE A 7 -24.14 -4.51 -24.78
N LYS A 8 -24.90 -5.54 -24.39
CA LYS A 8 -25.54 -6.43 -25.35
C LYS A 8 -26.93 -5.87 -25.64
N GLU A 9 -27.16 -5.40 -26.87
CA GLU A 9 -28.36 -4.62 -27.22
C GLU A 9 -29.68 -5.40 -27.03
N ASP A 10 -29.66 -6.74 -27.07
CA ASP A 10 -30.84 -7.57 -26.77
C ASP A 10 -31.32 -7.47 -25.32
N LEU A 11 -30.42 -7.17 -24.37
CA LEU A 11 -30.69 -7.24 -22.93
C LEU A 11 -30.61 -5.88 -22.24
N ASN A 12 -30.17 -4.84 -22.95
CA ASN A 12 -29.98 -3.48 -22.46
C ASN A 12 -29.22 -3.40 -21.13
N ALA A 13 -28.36 -4.38 -20.86
CA ALA A 13 -27.63 -4.54 -19.61
C ALA A 13 -26.26 -5.18 -19.89
N SER A 14 -25.22 -4.70 -19.19
CA SER A 14 -23.88 -5.30 -19.27
C SER A 14 -23.78 -6.58 -18.43
N CYS A 15 -22.91 -7.53 -18.81
CA CYS A 15 -22.65 -8.74 -18.02
C CYS A 15 -22.23 -8.43 -16.56
N ALA A 16 -21.55 -7.29 -16.38
CA ALA A 16 -21.22 -6.73 -15.08
C ALA A 16 -22.47 -6.35 -14.25
N GLU A 17 -23.48 -5.76 -14.87
CA GLU A 17 -24.71 -5.36 -14.20
C GLU A 17 -25.57 -6.56 -13.79
N MET A 18 -25.61 -7.62 -14.61
CA MET A 18 -26.35 -8.83 -14.27
C MET A 18 -25.79 -9.57 -13.04
N VAL A 19 -24.46 -9.56 -12.87
CA VAL A 19 -23.81 -10.25 -11.73
C VAL A 19 -23.92 -9.44 -10.46
N PHE A 20 -23.77 -8.11 -10.55
CA PHE A 20 -23.70 -7.24 -9.38
C PHE A 20 -25.02 -6.51 -9.09
N GLY A 21 -26.05 -6.66 -9.92
CA GLY A 21 -27.37 -6.03 -9.78
C GLY A 21 -27.37 -4.50 -9.83
N LYS A 22 -26.21 -3.89 -10.12
CA LYS A 22 -25.97 -2.45 -10.15
C LYS A 22 -24.91 -2.13 -11.19
N THR A 23 -25.03 -0.97 -11.82
CA THR A 23 -24.00 -0.41 -12.71
C THR A 23 -22.67 -0.34 -11.98
N ILE A 24 -21.67 -1.08 -12.46
CA ILE A 24 -20.33 -1.04 -11.89
C ILE A 24 -19.75 0.34 -12.17
N VAL A 25 -19.63 1.14 -11.10
CA VAL A 25 -18.96 2.43 -11.16
C VAL A 25 -17.46 2.19 -11.33
N LEU A 26 -16.87 2.81 -12.35
CA LEU A 26 -15.43 2.73 -12.59
C LEU A 26 -14.67 3.19 -11.33
N PRO A 27 -13.55 2.55 -10.95
CA PRO A 27 -12.74 2.98 -9.80
C PRO A 27 -12.36 4.47 -9.80
N GLY A 28 -12.25 5.10 -10.97
CA GLY A 28 -12.01 6.55 -11.10
C GLY A 28 -13.24 7.45 -10.92
N LYS A 29 -14.43 6.88 -10.76
CA LYS A 29 -15.70 7.58 -10.49
C LYS A 29 -16.18 7.38 -9.04
N PHE A 30 -15.39 6.69 -8.21
CA PHE A 30 -15.67 6.52 -6.77
C PHE A 30 -15.48 7.80 -5.97
N PHE A 31 -14.58 8.67 -6.40
CA PHE A 31 -14.27 9.89 -5.68
C PHE A 31 -15.19 11.00 -6.18
N GLU A 32 -16.17 11.36 -5.36
CA GLU A 32 -16.88 12.62 -5.53
C GLU A 32 -15.87 13.77 -5.43
N PRO A 33 -15.93 14.78 -6.31
CA PRO A 33 -15.11 15.96 -6.14
C PRO A 33 -15.40 16.56 -4.76
N PRO A 34 -14.37 16.92 -3.97
CA PRO A 34 -14.59 17.45 -2.63
C PRO A 34 -15.51 18.68 -2.72
N SER A 35 -16.55 18.72 -1.87
CA SER A 35 -17.51 19.83 -1.81
C SER A 35 -16.89 21.14 -1.30
N SER A 36 -15.65 21.09 -0.78
CA SER A 36 -14.91 22.24 -0.29
C SER A 36 -13.84 22.68 -1.30
N ALA A 37 -13.51 23.97 -1.27
CA ALA A 37 -12.42 24.58 -2.02
C ALA A 37 -11.12 23.75 -1.95
N PRO A 38 -10.25 23.81 -2.98
CA PRO A 38 -8.99 23.08 -2.98
C PRO A 38 -8.22 23.40 -1.70
N THR A 39 -8.01 22.39 -0.86
CA THR A 39 -7.19 22.48 0.34
C THR A 39 -5.81 22.99 -0.06
N ASP A 40 -5.29 23.98 0.66
CA ASP A 40 -3.94 24.50 0.41
C ASP A 40 -2.94 23.33 0.38
N PRO A 41 -2.05 23.25 -0.63
CA PRO A 41 -1.10 22.14 -0.75
C PRO A 41 -0.27 21.94 0.52
N SER A 42 0.04 23.00 1.27
CA SER A 42 0.78 22.91 2.52
C SER A 42 -0.03 22.20 3.60
N GLU A 43 -1.32 22.49 3.73
CA GLU A 43 -2.21 21.83 4.69
C GLU A 43 -2.37 20.33 4.36
N CYS A 44 -2.42 19.97 3.08
CA CYS A 44 -2.42 18.57 2.64
C CYS A 44 -1.13 17.85 3.09
N LEU A 45 0.03 18.47 2.88
CA LEU A 45 1.32 17.90 3.28
C LEU A 45 1.45 17.77 4.81
N LEU A 46 0.91 18.72 5.56
CA LEU A 46 0.89 18.66 7.03
C LEU A 46 0.06 17.46 7.52
N LYS A 47 -1.18 17.31 7.03
CA LYS A 47 -2.04 16.16 7.33
C LYS A 47 -1.39 14.83 6.92
N LEU A 48 -0.71 14.81 5.77
CA LEU A 48 0.00 13.62 5.31
C LEU A 48 1.13 13.24 6.28
N ARG A 49 1.97 14.20 6.68
CA ARG A 49 3.05 13.93 7.63
C ARG A 49 2.53 13.46 8.99
N GLU A 50 1.46 14.07 9.49
CA GLU A 50 0.84 13.69 10.76
C GLU A 50 0.26 12.27 10.71
N THR A 51 -0.44 11.93 9.62
CA THR A 51 -1.00 10.59 9.42
C THR A 51 0.10 9.55 9.34
N PHE A 52 1.13 9.76 8.50
CA PHE A 52 2.26 8.85 8.40
C PHE A 52 3.09 8.76 9.68
N GLY A 53 3.19 9.84 10.47
CA GLY A 53 3.83 9.79 11.80
C GLY A 53 3.04 8.96 12.81
N THR A 54 1.71 8.91 12.67
CA THR A 54 0.82 8.13 13.54
C THR A 54 0.78 6.64 13.16
N LEU A 55 1.04 6.32 11.88
CA LEU A 55 1.11 4.95 11.40
C LEU A 55 2.32 4.23 12.02
N LYS A 56 2.08 3.49 13.10
CA LYS A 56 3.08 2.57 13.63
C LYS A 56 3.23 1.39 12.67
N PRO A 57 4.45 1.00 12.27
CA PRO A 57 4.65 -0.22 11.51
C PRO A 57 4.11 -1.38 12.33
N THR A 58 3.13 -2.10 11.78
CA THR A 58 2.73 -3.38 12.37
C THR A 58 3.92 -4.30 12.24
N LEU A 59 4.32 -4.95 13.34
CA LEU A 59 5.41 -5.92 13.32
C LEU A 59 5.10 -6.95 12.25
N ALA A 60 5.87 -6.93 11.16
CA ALA A 60 5.78 -7.96 10.15
C ALA A 60 6.09 -9.29 10.85
N SER A 61 5.22 -10.28 10.67
CA SER A 61 5.52 -11.63 11.15
C SER A 61 6.87 -12.05 10.58
N ARG A 62 7.80 -12.40 11.46
CA ARG A 62 9.17 -12.80 11.10
C ARG A 62 9.12 -14.19 10.49
N HIS A 63 8.63 -14.30 9.26
CA HIS A 63 8.47 -15.56 8.53
C HIS A 63 9.81 -16.21 8.14
N SER A 64 10.92 -15.49 8.28
CA SER A 64 12.25 -16.05 8.13
C SER A 64 13.13 -15.66 9.31
N SER A 65 13.16 -16.50 10.34
CA SER A 65 14.23 -16.49 11.34
C SER A 65 15.51 -17.12 10.77
N LYS A 66 15.93 -16.71 9.57
CA LYS A 66 17.20 -17.19 9.03
C LYS A 66 18.31 -16.59 9.87
N ALA A 67 19.16 -17.45 10.43
CA ALA A 67 20.45 -17.02 10.94
C ALA A 67 21.15 -16.28 9.81
N CYS A 68 21.57 -15.03 10.06
CA CYS A 68 22.48 -14.36 9.14
C CYS A 68 23.75 -15.20 9.11
N PHE A 69 24.13 -15.75 7.95
CA PHE A 69 25.41 -16.43 7.81
C PHE A 69 26.50 -15.37 7.94
N VAL A 70 27.19 -15.37 9.08
CA VAL A 70 28.33 -14.50 9.33
C VAL A 70 29.59 -15.33 9.07
N TYR A 71 30.49 -14.79 8.25
CA TYR A 71 31.78 -15.44 7.98
C TYR A 71 32.69 -15.35 9.21
N GLU A 72 33.41 -16.43 9.52
CA GLU A 72 34.21 -16.55 10.75
C GLU A 72 35.29 -15.45 10.91
N ALA A 73 35.80 -14.90 9.80
CA ALA A 73 36.76 -13.78 9.90
C ALA A 73 36.10 -12.46 10.34
N LEU A 74 34.78 -12.31 10.15
CA LEU A 74 34.04 -11.14 10.61
C LEU A 74 33.71 -11.25 12.10
N THR A 75 33.40 -12.45 12.60
CA THR A 75 33.23 -12.68 14.05
C THR A 75 34.55 -12.46 14.79
N SER A 76 35.67 -12.98 14.28
CA SER A 76 36.98 -12.76 14.91
C SER A 76 37.38 -11.28 14.97
N ALA A 77 37.07 -10.51 13.92
CA ALA A 77 37.35 -9.07 13.90
C ALA A 77 36.46 -8.28 14.88
N LEU A 78 35.19 -8.66 15.04
CA LEU A 78 34.28 -8.03 15.99
C LEU A 78 34.63 -8.37 17.45
N MET A 79 35.06 -9.61 17.73
CA MET A 79 35.52 -10.00 19.06
C MET A 79 36.82 -9.27 19.43
N SER A 80 37.80 -9.21 18.51
CA SER A 80 39.05 -8.47 18.73
C SER A 80 38.85 -6.97 18.98
N LEU A 81 37.78 -6.37 18.44
CA LEU A 81 37.44 -4.97 18.74
C LEU A 81 36.80 -4.82 20.12
N SER A 82 36.07 -5.83 20.59
CA SER A 82 35.52 -5.84 21.95
C SER A 82 36.63 -5.99 22.99
N ASP A 83 37.61 -6.87 22.75
CA ASP A 83 38.78 -7.06 23.62
C ASP A 83 39.73 -5.83 23.67
N LEU A 84 39.59 -4.89 22.72
CA LEU A 84 40.35 -3.63 22.68
C LEU A 84 39.64 -2.50 23.45
N ILE A 85 38.35 -2.67 23.78
CA ILE A 85 37.51 -1.66 24.43
C ILE A 85 37.38 -1.94 25.95
N ASP A 86 37.81 -3.12 26.42
CA ASP A 86 38.12 -3.43 27.84
C ASP A 86 39.57 -3.06 28.19
#